data_AF-A0A2A5WUH6-F1
#
_entry.id   AF-A0A2A5WUH6-F1
#
_cell.length_a   1.000
_cell.length_b   1.000
_cell.length_c   1.000
_cell.angle_alpha   90.00
_cell.angle_beta   90.00
_cell.angle_gamma   90.00
#
_symmetry.space_group_name_H-M   'P 1'
#
loop_
_entity.id
_entity.type
_entity.pdbx_description
1 polymer ?
#
loop_
_entity_poly.entity_id
_entity_poly.type
_entity_poly.pdbx_seq_one_letter_code
_entity_poly.pdbx_strand_id
1 'polypeptide(L)'
;MTCPHLVTGNYPFEVEFVLDDYLGLADAIVRCKTCKTRYLLNLIDWVTPKLHERTFSVRLVDDDVFQRFAHNVSRDYCDLTRKGAEVHALTTASKRLGGTITLNVYT
;
A
#
# COMPACT_ATOMS: atom_id res chain seq x y z
N MET A 1 10.75 8.29 -9.36
CA MET A 1 10.13 7.79 -10.61
C MET A 1 9.07 6.77 -10.21
N THR A 2 7.93 6.75 -10.90
CA THR A 2 6.91 5.70 -10.76
C THR A 2 7.47 4.34 -11.19
N CYS A 3 6.95 3.24 -10.64
CA CYS A 3 7.32 1.90 -11.08
C CYS A 3 6.92 1.72 -12.56
N PRO A 4 7.84 1.38 -13.48
CA PRO A 4 7.47 1.15 -14.88
C PRO A 4 6.59 -0.10 -15.07
N HIS A 5 6.54 -0.99 -14.07
CA HIS A 5 5.72 -2.20 -14.08
C HIS A 5 4.30 -1.99 -13.55
N LEU A 6 3.99 -0.77 -13.12
CA LEU A 6 2.68 -0.40 -12.61
C LEU A 6 1.74 -0.11 -13.80
N VAL A 7 1.05 -1.15 -14.25
CA VAL A 7 0.15 -1.10 -15.42
C VAL A 7 -1.28 -1.35 -14.97
N THR A 8 -2.22 -0.52 -15.43
CA THR A 8 -3.64 -0.62 -15.10
C THR A 8 -4.18 -2.02 -15.41
N GLY A 9 -4.98 -2.56 -14.50
CA GLY A 9 -5.59 -3.89 -14.62
C GLY A 9 -4.67 -5.07 -14.27
N ASN A 10 -3.39 -4.83 -13.98
CA ASN A 10 -2.44 -5.84 -13.53
C ASN A 10 -1.94 -5.53 -12.12
N TYR A 11 -1.80 -6.54 -11.26
CA TYR A 11 -1.25 -6.40 -9.91
C TYR A 11 0.19 -6.95 -9.85
N PRO A 12 1.23 -6.13 -10.15
CA PRO A 12 2.62 -6.58 -10.22
C PRO A 12 3.29 -6.70 -8.84
N PHE A 13 2.49 -6.77 -7.78
CA PHE A 13 2.93 -6.57 -6.42
C PHE A 13 2.86 -7.85 -5.59
N GLU A 14 3.77 -7.93 -4.62
CA GLU A 14 3.73 -8.83 -3.48
C GLU A 14 3.31 -8.00 -2.26
N VAL A 15 2.33 -8.46 -1.49
CA VAL A 15 1.90 -7.77 -0.27
C VAL A 15 2.93 -8.05 0.83
N GLU A 16 3.55 -7.01 1.38
CA GLU A 16 4.48 -7.15 2.51
C GLU A 16 3.78 -6.88 3.85
N PHE A 17 2.85 -5.92 3.88
CA PHE A 17 2.10 -5.58 5.10
C PHE A 17 0.70 -5.07 4.77
N VAL A 18 -0.31 -5.63 5.43
CA VAL A 18 -1.70 -5.17 5.31
C VAL A 18 -2.01 -4.18 6.43
N LEU A 19 -2.37 -2.95 6.06
CA LEU A 19 -2.72 -1.88 7.00
C LEU A 19 -4.22 -1.89 7.29
N ASP A 20 -5.02 -2.11 6.25
CA ASP A 20 -6.47 -2.25 6.29
C ASP A 20 -6.93 -3.29 5.24
N ASP A 21 -7.80 -4.20 5.66
CA ASP A 21 -8.39 -5.26 4.85
C ASP A 21 -9.93 -5.17 4.77
N TYR A 22 -10.50 -3.99 5.02
CA TYR A 22 -11.93 -3.76 4.91
C TYR A 22 -12.46 -4.15 3.52
N LEU A 23 -13.27 -5.23 3.47
CA LEU A 23 -13.77 -5.86 2.24
C LEU A 23 -12.64 -6.34 1.29
N GLY A 24 -11.51 -6.77 1.87
CA GLY A 24 -10.26 -7.17 1.20
C GLY A 24 -9.22 -6.04 1.21
N LEU A 25 -8.09 -6.21 0.51
CA LEU A 25 -6.96 -5.26 0.50
C LEU A 25 -7.34 -3.78 0.22
N ALA A 26 -7.50 -2.98 1.27
CA ALA A 26 -7.80 -1.56 1.18
C ALA A 26 -6.50 -0.75 1.21
N ASP A 27 -5.74 -0.89 2.29
CA ASP A 27 -4.46 -0.19 2.47
C ASP A 27 -3.34 -1.18 2.75
N ALA A 28 -2.23 -1.06 2.03
CA ALA A 28 -1.12 -1.99 2.17
C ALA A 28 0.22 -1.43 1.73
N ILE A 29 1.26 -1.92 2.38
CA ILE A 29 2.64 -1.82 1.89
C ILE A 29 2.88 -3.02 0.98
N VAL A 30 3.27 -2.72 -0.24
CA VAL A 30 3.50 -3.71 -1.29
C VAL A 30 4.86 -3.52 -1.90
N ARG A 31 5.44 -4.62 -2.39
CA ARG A 31 6.72 -4.61 -3.10
C ARG A 31 6.51 -5.03 -4.54
N CYS A 32 7.04 -4.27 -5.49
CA CYS A 32 7.02 -4.68 -6.89
C CYS A 32 7.84 -5.98 -7.06
N LYS A 33 7.23 -7.00 -7.67
CA LYS A 33 7.89 -8.30 -7.91
C LYS A 33 9.14 -8.15 -8.79
N THR A 34 9.17 -7.16 -9.68
CA THR A 34 10.24 -6.94 -10.66
C THR A 34 11.32 -5.98 -10.16
N CYS A 35 10.98 -4.71 -9.89
CA CYS A 35 11.99 -3.71 -9.48
C CYS A 35 12.28 -3.66 -7.98
N LYS A 36 11.58 -4.49 -7.18
CA LYS A 36 11.72 -4.61 -5.71
C LYS A 36 11.45 -3.34 -4.91
N THR A 37 11.02 -2.27 -5.56
CA THR A 37 10.64 -1.02 -4.90
C THR A 37 9.35 -1.19 -4.11
N ARG A 38 9.28 -0.54 -2.93
CA ARG A 38 8.12 -0.54 -2.05
C ARG A 38 7.18 0.62 -2.36
N TYR A 39 5.90 0.33 -2.24
CA TYR A 39 4.83 1.27 -2.44
C TYR A 39 3.79 1.13 -1.34
N LEU A 40 3.20 2.25 -0.97
CA LEU A 40 1.99 2.30 -0.17
C LEU A 40 0.82 2.46 -1.14
N LEU A 41 -0.08 1.48 -1.11
CA LEU A 41 -1.38 1.56 -1.75
C LEU A 41 -2.39 2.04 -0.71
N ASN A 42 -3.14 3.09 -1.05
CA ASN A 42 -4.33 3.48 -0.30
C ASN A 42 -5.53 3.42 -1.21
N LEU A 43 -6.59 2.74 -0.78
CA LEU A 43 -7.81 2.62 -1.56
C LEU A 43 -8.48 3.99 -1.72
N ILE A 44 -8.89 4.30 -2.94
CA ILE A 44 -9.68 5.48 -3.28
C ILE A 44 -11.11 5.06 -3.60
N ASP A 45 -11.27 4.03 -4.42
CA ASP A 45 -12.60 3.64 -4.92
C ASP A 45 -12.68 2.16 -5.30
N TRP A 46 -13.90 1.63 -5.17
CA TRP A 46 -14.32 0.31 -5.59
C TRP A 46 -14.94 0.42 -6.99
N VAL A 47 -14.17 0.13 -8.04
CA VAL A 47 -14.58 0.46 -9.42
C VAL A 47 -15.72 -0.42 -9.92
N THR A 48 -15.83 -1.65 -9.42
CA THR A 48 -16.77 -2.64 -9.97
C THR A 48 -17.76 -3.15 -8.92
N PRO A 49 -19.01 -3.49 -9.32
CA PRO A 49 -19.99 -4.15 -8.46
C PRO A 49 -19.51 -5.51 -7.90
N LYS A 50 -18.51 -6.10 -8.56
CA LYS A 50 -17.89 -7.36 -8.16
C LYS A 50 -16.68 -7.17 -7.23
N LEU A 51 -16.28 -5.94 -6.90
CA LEU A 51 -15.16 -5.58 -6.01
C LEU A 51 -13.77 -6.09 -6.44
N HIS A 52 -13.62 -6.55 -7.69
CA HIS A 52 -12.36 -7.13 -8.16
C HIS A 52 -11.34 -6.07 -8.59
N GLU A 53 -11.84 -4.99 -9.18
CA GLU A 53 -11.03 -3.84 -9.57
C GLU A 53 -11.15 -2.73 -8.53
N ARG A 54 -9.99 -2.22 -8.12
CA ARG A 54 -9.87 -1.19 -7.09
C ARG A 54 -8.95 -0.09 -7.56
N THR A 55 -9.36 1.15 -7.35
CA THR A 55 -8.52 2.32 -7.64
C THR A 55 -7.76 2.72 -6.39
N PHE A 56 -6.43 2.76 -6.50
CA PHE A 56 -5.54 3.12 -5.41
C PHE A 56 -4.80 4.42 -5.70
N SER A 57 -4.53 5.18 -4.64
CA SER A 57 -3.42 6.12 -4.63
C SER A 57 -2.13 5.33 -4.40
N VAL A 58 -1.05 5.71 -5.09
CA VAL A 58 0.24 5.05 -4.95
C VAL A 58 1.27 6.04 -4.44
N ARG A 59 1.94 5.67 -3.35
CA ARG A 59 3.05 6.44 -2.79
C ARG A 59 4.30 5.57 -2.77
N LEU A 60 5.44 6.17 -3.09
CA LEU A 60 6.74 5.53 -2.92
C LEU A 60 7.07 5.48 -1.44
N VAL A 61 7.49 4.32 -0.96
CA VAL A 61 7.97 4.12 0.39
C VAL A 61 9.47 3.88 0.33
N ASP A 62 10.23 4.77 0.96
CA ASP A 62 11.68 4.60 1.08
C ASP A 62 11.98 3.52 2.13
N ASP A 63 13.11 2.83 1.97
CA ASP A 63 13.44 1.67 2.82
C ASP A 63 13.62 2.06 4.28
N ASP A 64 14.16 3.24 4.58
CA ASP A 64 14.31 3.75 5.94
C ASP A 64 12.96 4.01 6.62
N VAL A 65 12.00 4.56 5.88
CA VAL A 65 10.62 4.75 6.34
C VAL A 65 9.96 3.40 6.65
N PHE A 66 10.11 2.42 5.75
CA PHE A 66 9.58 1.08 5.95
C PHE A 66 10.19 0.38 7.16
N GLN A 67 11.52 0.40 7.31
CA GLN A 67 12.20 -0.26 8.42
C GLN A 67 11.78 0.34 9.77
N ARG A 68 11.61 1.67 9.84
CA ARG A 68 11.10 2.33 11.04
C ARG A 68 9.68 1.89 11.38
N PHE A 69 8.79 1.88 10.39
CA PHE A 69 7.43 1.41 10.56
C PHE A 69 7.39 -0.05 11.03
N ALA A 70 8.13 -0.94 10.35
CA ALA A 70 8.19 -2.36 10.69
C ALA A 70 8.72 -2.58 12.11
N HIS A 71 9.76 -1.84 12.50
CA HIS A 71 10.29 -1.89 13.87
C HIS A 71 9.22 -1.48 14.89
N ASN A 72 8.56 -0.33 14.69
CA ASN A 72 7.57 0.20 15.64
C ASN A 72 6.35 -0.73 15.78
N VAL A 73 5.80 -1.20 14.66
CA VAL A 73 4.60 -2.06 14.68
C VAL A 73 4.90 -3.46 15.24
N SER A 74 6.13 -3.97 15.09
CA SER A 74 6.53 -5.26 15.66
C SER A 74 6.55 -5.30 17.19
N ARG A 75 6.65 -4.13 17.85
CA ARG A 75 6.80 -4.04 19.31
C ARG A 75 5.48 -3.83 20.06
N ASP A 76 4.43 -3.33 19.39
CA ASP A 76 3.25 -2.77 20.05
C ASP A 76 1.91 -3.24 19.43
N TYR A 77 1.76 -4.53 19.17
CA TYR A 77 0.60 -5.09 18.45
C TYR A 77 -0.77 -4.88 19.16
N CYS A 78 -0.79 -4.52 20.45
CA CYS A 78 -2.03 -4.41 21.24
C CYS A 78 -2.60 -2.99 21.37
N ASP A 79 -1.88 -1.94 20.97
CA ASP A 79 -2.38 -0.55 21.03
C ASP A 79 -2.86 -0.08 19.66
N LEU A 80 -4.18 -0.12 19.47
CA LEU A 80 -4.83 0.32 18.23
C LEU A 80 -4.60 1.81 17.92
N THR A 81 -4.45 2.66 18.94
CA THR A 81 -4.22 4.10 18.75
C THR A 81 -2.80 4.36 18.24
N ARG A 82 -1.82 3.63 18.78
CA ARG A 82 -0.43 3.67 18.31
C ARG A 82 -0.30 3.11 16.89
N LYS A 83 -1.00 2.02 16.56
CA LYS A 83 -1.04 1.49 15.18
C LYS A 83 -1.55 2.55 14.20
N GLY A 84 -2.64 3.25 14.53
CA GLY A 84 -3.16 4.35 13.71
C GLY A 84 -2.16 5.49 13.52
N ALA A 85 -1.44 5.87 14.59
CA ALA A 85 -0.40 6.89 14.53
C ALA A 85 0.78 6.50 13.62
N GLU A 86 1.24 5.25 13.68
CA GLU A 86 2.32 4.75 12.82
C GLU A 86 1.91 4.70 11.34
N VAL A 87 0.67 4.29 11.04
CA VAL A 87 0.13 4.33 9.67
C VAL A 87 0.06 5.77 9.14
N HIS A 88 -0.35 6.71 9.98
CA HIS A 88 -0.37 8.13 9.62
C HIS A 88 1.04 8.68 9.37
N ALA A 89 2.00 8.34 10.21
CA ALA A 89 3.41 8.73 10.06
C ALA A 89 4.01 8.16 8.77
N LEU A 90 3.79 6.86 8.50
CA LEU A 90 4.18 6.20 7.25
C LEU A 90 3.60 6.92 6.03
N THR A 91 2.28 7.20 6.04
CA THR A 91 1.58 7.85 4.93
C THR A 91 2.12 9.24 4.65
N THR A 92 2.48 9.99 5.69
CA THR A 92 3.03 11.34 5.62
C THR A 92 4.47 11.35 5.11
N ALA A 93 5.28 10.37 5.53
CA ALA A 93 6.67 10.22 5.09
C ALA A 93 6.77 9.67 3.65
N SER A 94 5.74 8.97 3.17
CA SER A 94 5.73 8.38 1.83
C SER A 94 5.58 9.45 0.74
N LYS A 95 6.40 9.35 -0.31
CA LYS A 95 6.37 10.30 -1.42
C LYS A 95 5.21 9.99 -2.36
N ARG A 96 4.25 10.91 -2.46
CA ARG A 96 3.14 10.77 -3.41
C ARG A 96 3.67 10.72 -4.84
N LEU A 97 3.36 9.65 -5.55
CA LEU A 97 3.55 9.58 -6.99
C LEU A 97 2.25 10.12 -7.60
N GLY A 98 2.32 11.20 -8.37
CA GLY A 98 1.12 11.80 -8.95
C GLY A 98 0.30 10.76 -9.73
N GLY A 99 -1.02 10.72 -9.47
CA GLY A 99 -1.95 9.82 -10.14
C GLY A 99 -2.62 8.78 -9.23
N THR A 100 -3.56 8.06 -9.81
CA THR A 100 -4.27 6.92 -9.24
C THR A 100 -4.15 5.76 -10.21
N ILE A 101 -4.24 4.53 -9.72
CA ILE A 101 -4.22 3.36 -10.59
C ILE A 101 -5.31 2.35 -10.20
N THR A 102 -5.99 1.83 -11.22
CA THR A 102 -6.93 0.73 -11.07
C THR A 102 -6.20 -0.60 -11.23
N LEU A 103 -6.27 -1.46 -10.22
CA LEU A 103 -5.64 -2.78 -10.19
C LEU A 103 -6.71 -3.85 -10.01
N ASN A 104 -6.51 -5.00 -10.65
CA ASN A 104 -7.29 -6.20 -10.35
C ASN A 104 -6.62 -6.96 -9.19
N VAL A 105 -7.30 -7.02 -8.05
CA VAL A 105 -6.69 -7.49 -6.78
C VAL A 105 -6.89 -8.99 -6.56
N TYR A 106 -7.69 -9.64 -7.40
CA TYR A 106 -7.92 -11.10 -7.38
C TYR A 106 -7.35 -11.72 -8.67
N THR A 107 -6.05 -12.03 -8.63
CA THR A 107 -5.34 -12.79 -9.67
C THR A 107 -4.58 -13.94 -9.07
#